data_AF-A0A955V8S7-F1
#
_entry.id   AF-A0A955V8S7-F1
#
_cell.length_a   1.000
_cell.length_b   1.000
_cell.length_c   1.000
_cell.angle_alpha   90.00
_cell.angle_beta   90.00
_cell.angle_gamma   90.00
#
_symmetry.space_group_name_H-M   'P 1'
#
loop_
_entity.id
_entity.type
_entity.pdbx_description
1 polymer ?
#
loop_
_entity_poly.entity_id
_entity_poly.type
_entity_poly.pdbx_seq_one_letter_code
_entity_poly.pdbx_strand_id
1 'polypeptide(L)'
;MHVPDTLKPAVAAFEAAASLLGAMTGHLARRVADGGRVSVDKLDEHQIDAYELAVALSRLQAARSIIAFAARRERPLHTRFAAAFVAEIVSDLAGVLTLRGDDWGISQADVHQHLESPATR
;
A
#
# COMPACT_ATOMS: atom_id res chain seq x y z
N MET A 1 15.25 -0.36 14.34
CA MET A 1 14.12 -0.85 15.16
C MET A 1 14.18 -2.36 15.09
N HIS A 2 14.26 -3.06 16.23
CA HIS A 2 14.17 -4.52 16.23
C HIS A 2 12.75 -4.91 15.82
N VAL A 3 12.61 -5.83 14.86
CA VAL A 3 11.33 -6.38 14.42
C VAL A 3 11.31 -7.84 14.87
N PRO A 4 10.41 -8.21 15.79
CA PRO A 4 10.23 -9.60 16.20
C PRO A 4 9.95 -10.51 15.00
N ASP A 5 10.45 -11.75 15.02
CA ASP A 5 10.25 -12.71 13.92
C ASP A 5 8.77 -12.89 13.55
N THR A 6 7.88 -12.81 14.54
CA THR A 6 6.42 -12.90 14.34
C THR A 6 5.83 -11.76 13.49
N LEU A 7 6.55 -10.66 13.31
CA LEU A 7 6.12 -9.51 12.50
C LEU A 7 6.80 -9.45 11.12
N LYS A 8 7.83 -10.27 10.85
CA LYS A 8 8.54 -10.25 9.57
C LYS A 8 7.60 -10.39 8.34
N PRO A 9 6.64 -11.34 8.32
CA PRO A 9 5.72 -11.45 7.18
C PRO A 9 4.84 -10.20 6.99
N ALA A 10 4.37 -9.62 8.10
CA ALA A 10 3.57 -8.40 8.06
C ALA A 10 4.39 -7.19 7.58
N VAL A 11 5.67 -7.10 7.93
CA VAL A 11 6.55 -6.05 7.42
C VAL A 11 6.80 -6.22 5.93
N ALA A 12 7.08 -7.44 5.45
CA ALA A 12 7.28 -7.70 4.03
C ALA A 12 6.04 -7.35 3.20
N ALA A 13 4.86 -7.75 3.68
CA ALA A 13 3.58 -7.43 3.04
C ALA A 13 3.29 -5.92 3.04
N PHE A 14 3.60 -5.23 4.13
CA PHE A 14 3.52 -3.77 4.21
C PHE A 14 4.44 -3.08 3.19
N GLU A 15 5.68 -3.53 3.05
CA GLU A 15 6.65 -2.96 2.11
C GLU A 15 6.21 -3.15 0.66
N ALA A 16 5.65 -4.32 0.33
CA ALA A 16 5.07 -4.59 -0.98
C ALA A 16 3.90 -3.65 -1.30
N ALA A 17 2.95 -3.50 -0.37
CA ALA A 17 1.84 -2.56 -0.52
C ALA A 17 2.33 -1.12 -0.65
N ALA A 18 3.34 -0.72 0.14
CA ALA A 18 3.94 0.60 0.06
C ALA A 18 4.58 0.89 -1.31
N SER A 19 5.26 -0.11 -1.89
CA SER A 19 5.86 -0.02 -3.22
C SER A 19 4.78 0.23 -4.30
N LEU A 20 3.71 -0.56 -4.30
CA LEU A 20 2.61 -0.41 -5.24
C LEU A 20 1.88 0.92 -5.09
N LEU A 21 1.59 1.35 -3.87
CA LEU A 21 0.98 2.67 -3.62
C LEU A 21 1.92 3.83 -4.03
N GLY A 22 3.23 3.64 -3.91
CA GLY A 22 4.22 4.55 -4.47
C GLY A 22 4.15 4.64 -6.00
N ALA A 23 4.00 3.49 -6.68
CA ALA A 23 3.81 3.44 -8.12
C ALA A 23 2.50 4.13 -8.56
N MET A 24 1.39 3.87 -7.87
CA MET A 24 0.10 4.55 -8.09
C MET A 24 0.22 6.07 -7.90
N THR A 25 0.91 6.51 -6.85
CA THR A 25 1.16 7.94 -6.60
C THR A 25 1.93 8.58 -7.73
N GLY A 26 3.02 7.94 -8.20
CA GLY A 26 3.79 8.41 -9.34
C GLY A 26 2.97 8.42 -10.63
N HIS A 27 2.08 7.45 -10.83
CA HIS A 27 1.18 7.39 -11.98
C HIS A 27 0.20 8.57 -11.98
N LEU A 28 -0.55 8.77 -10.90
CA LEU A 28 -1.49 9.88 -10.78
C LEU A 28 -0.78 11.22 -10.94
N ALA A 29 0.38 11.41 -10.30
CA ALA A 29 1.17 12.63 -10.41
C ALA A 29 1.54 12.96 -11.87
N ARG A 30 1.88 11.95 -12.69
CA ARG A 30 2.14 12.15 -14.13
C ARG A 30 0.88 12.52 -14.91
N ARG A 31 -0.28 11.92 -14.59
CA ARG A 31 -1.56 12.21 -15.27
C ARG A 31 -2.06 13.62 -14.99
N VAL A 32 -1.89 14.09 -13.76
CA VAL A 32 -2.35 15.43 -13.35
C VAL A 32 -1.29 16.52 -13.54
N ALA A 33 -0.13 16.18 -14.11
CA ALA A 33 0.93 17.16 -14.34
C ALA A 33 0.57 18.13 -15.49
N ASP A 34 0.93 19.40 -15.29
CA ASP A 34 0.98 20.42 -16.32
C ASP A 34 2.18 21.32 -16.08
N GLY A 35 3.05 21.47 -17.09
CA GLY A 35 4.31 22.23 -16.95
C GLY A 35 5.23 21.77 -15.81
N GLY A 36 5.18 20.48 -15.42
CA GLY A 36 5.97 19.94 -14.31
C GLY A 36 5.42 20.22 -12.91
N ARG A 37 4.19 20.75 -12.80
CA ARG A 37 3.48 20.95 -11.53
C ARG A 37 2.15 20.20 -11.55
N VAL A 38 1.58 19.94 -10.38
CA VAL A 38 0.20 19.41 -10.29
C VAL A 38 -0.77 20.48 -10.78
N SER A 39 -1.62 20.12 -11.75
CA SER A 39 -2.76 20.93 -12.20
C SER A 39 -3.98 20.57 -11.36
N VAL A 40 -4.65 21.58 -10.80
CA VAL A 40 -5.87 21.40 -10.01
C VAL A 40 -7.01 20.90 -10.90
N ASP A 41 -7.20 21.50 -12.07
CA ASP A 41 -8.27 21.11 -13.00
C ASP A 41 -8.14 19.63 -13.41
N LYS A 42 -6.92 19.18 -13.74
CA LYS A 42 -6.67 17.77 -14.07
C LYS A 42 -6.81 16.86 -12.84
N LEU A 43 -6.46 17.34 -11.65
CA LEU A 43 -6.66 16.58 -10.42
C LEU A 43 -8.15 16.40 -10.10
N ASP A 44 -8.97 17.40 -10.37
CA ASP A 44 -10.43 17.35 -10.19
C ASP A 44 -11.10 16.36 -11.15
N GLU A 45 -10.61 16.25 -12.39
CA GLU A 45 -11.00 15.18 -13.33
C GLU A 45 -10.67 13.78 -12.78
N HIS A 46 -9.66 13.69 -11.92
CA HIS A 46 -9.19 12.48 -11.24
C HIS A 46 -9.56 12.42 -9.75
N GLN A 47 -10.55 13.20 -9.28
CA GLN A 47 -10.82 13.37 -7.85
C GLN A 47 -11.15 12.06 -7.11
N ILE A 48 -11.80 11.11 -7.80
CA ILE A 48 -12.14 9.79 -7.23
C ILE A 48 -10.86 8.98 -7.02
N ASP A 49 -10.00 8.88 -8.04
CA ASP A 49 -8.71 8.18 -7.96
C ASP A 49 -7.80 8.82 -6.89
N ALA A 50 -7.79 10.15 -6.82
CA ALA A 50 -7.04 10.91 -5.81
C ALA A 50 -7.53 10.61 -4.38
N TYR A 51 -8.85 10.56 -4.18
CA TYR A 51 -9.46 10.22 -2.90
C TYR A 51 -9.16 8.76 -2.50
N GLU A 52 -9.36 7.81 -3.41
CA GLU A 52 -9.05 6.39 -3.18
C GLU A 52 -7.59 6.20 -2.79
N LEU A 53 -6.67 6.83 -3.52
CA LEU A 53 -5.24 6.80 -3.21
C LEU A 53 -4.94 7.42 -1.85
N ALA A 54 -5.55 8.56 -1.51
CA ALA A 54 -5.37 9.21 -0.22
C ALA A 54 -5.85 8.32 0.95
N VAL A 55 -6.97 7.61 0.78
CA VAL A 55 -7.48 6.64 1.76
C VAL A 55 -6.51 5.47 1.91
N ALA A 56 -6.02 4.91 0.81
CA ALA A 56 -5.08 3.79 0.84
C ALA A 56 -3.75 4.18 1.52
N LEU A 57 -3.20 5.35 1.19
CA LEU A 57 -2.00 5.89 1.85
C LEU A 57 -2.21 6.13 3.35
N SER A 58 -3.40 6.60 3.74
CA SER A 58 -3.74 6.81 5.16
C SER A 58 -3.78 5.47 5.93
N ARG A 59 -4.35 4.43 5.33
CA ARG A 59 -4.35 3.08 5.90
C ARG A 59 -2.93 2.51 6.00
N LEU A 60 -2.09 2.72 4.99
CA LEU A 60 -0.68 2.34 5.02
C LEU A 60 0.05 3.02 6.19
N GLN A 61 -0.15 4.33 6.40
CA GLN A 61 0.45 5.05 7.51
C GLN A 61 -0.05 4.55 8.88
N ALA A 62 -1.33 4.16 8.98
CA ALA A 62 -1.86 3.51 10.18
C ALA A 62 -1.18 2.15 10.43
N ALA A 63 -1.02 1.32 9.39
CA ALA A 63 -0.34 0.03 9.49
C ALA A 63 1.10 0.18 9.98
N ARG A 64 1.85 1.15 9.45
CA ARG A 64 3.22 1.47 9.92
C ARG A 64 3.25 1.75 11.43
N SER A 65 2.29 2.52 11.91
CA SER A 65 2.19 2.88 13.33
C SER A 65 1.82 1.68 14.20
N ILE A 66 0.92 0.82 13.72
CA ILE A 66 0.50 -0.41 14.40
C ILE A 66 1.64 -1.43 14.47
N ILE A 67 2.39 -1.63 13.38
CA ILE A 67 3.58 -2.49 13.35
C ILE A 67 4.61 -2.00 14.36
N ALA A 68 4.92 -0.69 14.35
CA ALA A 68 5.88 -0.10 15.28
C ALA A 68 5.42 -0.24 16.75
N PHE A 69 4.11 -0.10 17.01
CA PHE A 69 3.56 -0.34 18.34
C PHE A 69 3.69 -1.81 18.77
N ALA A 70 3.34 -2.75 17.90
CA ALA A 70 3.44 -4.17 18.16
C ALA A 70 4.89 -4.59 18.43
N ALA A 71 5.85 -4.08 17.65
CA ALA A 71 7.28 -4.32 17.81
C ALA A 71 7.82 -3.82 19.16
N ARG A 72 7.29 -2.72 19.71
CA ARG A 72 7.72 -2.22 21.04
C ARG A 72 7.12 -2.99 22.23
N ARG A 73 5.97 -3.62 22.04
CA ARG A 73 5.23 -4.28 23.13
C ARG A 73 5.45 -5.80 23.16
N GLU A 74 5.71 -6.39 21.99
CA GLU A 74 6.02 -7.81 21.79
C GLU A 74 5.00 -8.77 22.44
N ARG A 75 3.73 -8.35 22.52
CA ARG A 75 2.64 -9.19 23.03
C ARG A 75 1.98 -9.95 21.88
N PRO A 76 1.65 -11.25 22.04
CA PRO A 76 1.03 -12.06 20.98
C PRO A 76 -0.24 -11.44 20.37
N LEU A 77 -1.06 -10.75 21.18
CA LEU A 77 -2.26 -10.07 20.68
C LEU A 77 -1.90 -8.92 19.72
N HIS A 78 -0.89 -8.10 20.06
CA HIS A 78 -0.50 -6.96 19.24
C HIS A 78 0.14 -7.38 17.92
N THR A 79 0.97 -8.44 17.95
CA THR A 79 1.59 -8.96 16.73
C THR A 79 0.58 -9.58 15.79
N ARG A 80 -0.40 -10.35 16.32
CA ARG A 80 -1.52 -10.88 15.53
C ARG A 80 -2.41 -9.78 14.96
N PHE A 81 -2.72 -8.76 15.76
CA PHE A 81 -3.52 -7.62 15.30
C PHE A 81 -2.80 -6.86 14.18
N ALA A 82 -1.50 -6.59 14.33
CA ALA A 82 -0.70 -5.95 13.29
C ALA A 82 -0.68 -6.77 11.99
N ALA A 83 -0.50 -8.09 12.08
CA ALA A 83 -0.52 -8.97 10.92
C ALA A 83 -1.89 -8.97 10.21
N ALA A 84 -2.99 -9.08 10.97
CA ALA A 84 -4.34 -9.04 10.41
C ALA A 84 -4.64 -7.70 9.74
N PHE A 85 -4.25 -6.58 10.37
CA PHE A 85 -4.47 -5.24 9.82
C PHE A 85 -3.70 -5.03 8.50
N VAL A 86 -2.46 -5.50 8.42
CA VAL A 86 -1.69 -5.43 7.17
C VAL A 86 -2.30 -6.33 6.09
N ALA A 87 -2.71 -7.56 6.46
CA ALA A 87 -3.33 -8.49 5.52
C ALA A 87 -4.59 -7.90 4.88
N GLU A 88 -5.42 -7.20 5.66
CA GLU A 88 -6.61 -6.52 5.14
C GLU A 88 -6.26 -5.45 4.10
N ILE A 89 -5.27 -4.60 4.38
CA ILE A 89 -4.83 -3.55 3.44
C ILE A 89 -4.30 -4.16 2.15
N VAL A 90 -3.51 -5.23 2.26
CA VAL A 90 -2.97 -5.94 1.09
C VAL A 90 -4.08 -6.57 0.28
N SER A 91 -5.07 -7.19 0.95
CA SER A 91 -6.23 -7.80 0.29
C SER A 91 -7.05 -6.75 -0.46
N ASP A 92 -7.34 -5.61 0.18
CA ASP A 92 -8.05 -4.50 -0.45
C ASP A 92 -7.29 -3.96 -1.67
N LEU A 93 -5.98 -3.72 -1.52
CA LEU A 93 -5.13 -3.23 -2.61
C LEU A 93 -5.04 -4.23 -3.77
N ALA A 94 -4.91 -5.52 -3.47
CA ALA A 94 -4.93 -6.58 -4.47
C ALA A 94 -6.26 -6.56 -5.23
N GLY A 95 -7.39 -6.49 -4.54
CA GLY A 95 -8.71 -6.41 -5.17
C GLY A 95 -8.85 -5.23 -6.14
N VAL A 96 -8.36 -4.04 -5.74
CA VAL A 96 -8.36 -2.85 -6.60
C VAL A 96 -7.47 -3.07 -7.82
N LEU A 97 -6.23 -3.52 -7.63
CA LEU A 97 -5.26 -3.66 -8.72
C LEU A 97 -5.56 -4.84 -9.65
N THR A 98 -6.20 -5.90 -9.17
CA THR A 98 -6.67 -6.99 -10.03
C THR A 98 -7.78 -6.51 -10.97
N LEU A 99 -8.65 -5.60 -10.52
CA LEU A 99 -9.76 -5.10 -11.33
C LEU A 99 -9.41 -3.89 -12.20
N ARG A 100 -8.55 -3.00 -11.67
CA ARG A 100 -8.25 -1.68 -12.25
C ARG A 100 -6.75 -1.40 -12.38
N GLY A 101 -5.88 -2.41 -12.28
CA GLY A 101 -4.41 -2.21 -12.32
C GLY A 101 -3.94 -1.45 -13.55
N ASP A 102 -4.54 -1.73 -14.71
CA ASP A 102 -4.22 -1.06 -15.97
C ASP A 102 -4.52 0.46 -15.93
N ASP A 103 -5.56 0.89 -15.19
CA ASP A 103 -5.88 2.31 -14.97
C ASP A 103 -4.75 3.04 -14.23
N TRP A 104 -3.97 2.29 -13.44
CA TRP A 104 -2.83 2.75 -12.65
C TRP A 104 -1.47 2.44 -13.29
N GLY A 105 -1.46 1.85 -14.48
CA GLY A 105 -0.24 1.38 -15.15
C GLY A 105 0.50 0.29 -14.37
N ILE A 106 -0.24 -0.55 -13.64
CA ILE A 106 0.27 -1.69 -12.87
C ILE A 106 -0.27 -2.96 -13.51
N SER A 107 0.62 -3.85 -13.95
CA SER A 107 0.23 -5.09 -14.60
C SER A 107 -0.17 -6.16 -13.58
N GLN A 108 -0.92 -7.17 -14.01
CA GLN A 108 -1.21 -8.36 -13.19
C GLN A 108 0.07 -9.09 -12.75
N ALA A 109 1.14 -9.02 -13.54
CA ALA A 109 2.44 -9.58 -13.16
C ALA A 109 3.05 -8.83 -11.97
N ASP A 110 2.92 -7.49 -11.93
CA ASP A 110 3.37 -6.67 -10.81
C ASP A 110 2.58 -6.99 -9.53
N VAL A 111 1.26 -7.18 -9.65
CA VAL A 111 0.39 -7.58 -8.53
C VAL A 111 0.81 -8.95 -7.98
N HIS A 112 0.98 -9.94 -8.87
CA HIS A 112 1.40 -11.29 -8.47
C HIS A 112 2.78 -11.28 -7.79
N GLN A 113 3.75 -10.55 -8.37
CA GLN A 113 5.11 -10.45 -7.85
C GLN A 113 5.16 -9.78 -6.46
N HIS A 114 4.33 -8.76 -6.23
CA HIS A 114 4.39 -7.98 -5.00
C HIS A 114 3.49 -8.54 -3.89
N LEU A 115 2.28 -9.00 -4.21
CA LEU A 115 1.28 -9.34 -3.18
C LEU A 115 1.04 -10.85 -3.03
N GLU A 116 1.16 -11.64 -4.10
CA GLU A 116 0.83 -13.07 -4.08
C GLU A 116 2.07 -13.96 -3.90
N SER A 117 3.23 -13.49 -4.31
CA SER A 117 4.53 -14.14 -4.12
C SER A 117 5.55 -13.19 -3.50
N PRO A 118 5.35 -12.72 -2.24
CA PRO A 118 6.36 -11.91 -1.59
C PRO A 118 7.67 -12.72 -1.56
N ALA A 119 8.72 -12.19 -2.17
CA ALA A 119 10.03 -12.81 -2.24
C ALA A 119 10.63 -12.96 -0.83
N THR A 120 10.21 -13.97 -0.08
CA THR A 120 10.85 -14.71 1.03
C THR A 120 9.80 -15.46 1.86
N ARG A 121 9.70 -16.79 1.64
CA ARG A 121 9.42 -17.74 2.73
C ARG A 121 10.68 -17.91 3.57
#